data_AF-A0A9D8HBC7-F1
#
_entry.id   AF-A0A9D8HBC7-F1
#
_cell.length_a   1.000
_cell.length_b   1.000
_cell.length_c   1.000
_cell.angle_alpha   90.00
_cell.angle_beta   90.00
_cell.angle_gamma   90.00
#
_symmetry.space_group_name_H-M   'P 1'
#
loop_
_entity.id
_entity.type
_entity.pdbx_description
1 polymer ?
#
loop_
_entity_poly.entity_id
_entity_poly.type
_entity_poly.pdbx_seq_one_letter_code
_entity_poly.pdbx_strand_id
1 'polypeptide(L)'
;MVELEHVDLTRLQAQQQREQLSASTRVDVLNRDGRRCRMCGRTSAVVELHVDHIVPVSRGGTNDMSNLQALCRDCNLGKSNRFVG
;
A
#
# COMPACT_ATOMS: atom_id res chain seq x y z
N MET A 1 -15.27 -1.53 -30.32
CA MET A 1 -14.02 -2.29 -30.49
C MET A 1 -12.86 -1.51 -29.85
N VAL A 2 -12.94 -1.19 -28.54
CA VAL A 2 -11.89 -0.41 -27.84
C VAL A 2 -11.78 -0.75 -26.32
N GLU A 3 -12.24 -1.93 -25.89
CA GLU A 3 -12.28 -2.28 -24.46
C GLU A 3 -11.16 -3.24 -24.01
N LEU A 4 -10.46 -3.91 -24.94
CA LEU A 4 -9.48 -4.94 -24.59
C LEU A 4 -8.07 -4.40 -24.29
N GLU A 5 -7.68 -3.22 -24.78
CA GLU A 5 -6.32 -2.66 -24.56
C GLU A 5 -6.16 -1.96 -23.20
N HIS A 6 -7.21 -1.32 -22.68
CA HIS A 6 -7.15 -0.56 -21.42
C HIS A 6 -6.98 -1.46 -20.17
N VAL A 7 -7.56 -2.67 -20.20
CA VAL A 7 -7.51 -3.60 -19.07
C VAL A 7 -6.12 -4.22 -18.90
N ASP A 8 -5.34 -4.35 -19.98
CA ASP A 8 -3.99 -4.94 -19.91
C ASP A 8 -2.95 -3.93 -19.40
N LEU A 9 -3.04 -2.68 -19.84
CA LEU A 9 -2.19 -1.58 -19.36
C LEU A 9 -2.32 -1.36 -17.85
N THR A 10 -3.55 -1.39 -17.33
CA THR A 10 -3.79 -1.24 -15.88
C THR A 10 -3.20 -2.39 -15.07
N ARG A 11 -3.15 -3.61 -15.60
CA ARG A 11 -2.48 -4.75 -14.94
C ARG A 11 -0.96 -4.62 -14.95
N LEU A 12 -0.37 -4.20 -16.05
CA LEU A 12 1.07 -3.98 -16.16
C LEU A 12 1.52 -2.85 -15.23
N GLN A 13 0.79 -1.73 -15.22
CA GLN A 13 1.03 -0.63 -14.29
C GLN A 13 0.86 -1.07 -12.83
N ALA A 14 -0.14 -1.90 -12.55
CA ALA A 14 -0.34 -2.44 -11.21
C ALA A 14 0.78 -3.38 -10.78
N GLN A 15 1.35 -4.14 -11.72
CA GLN A 15 2.53 -4.96 -11.46
C GLN A 15 3.75 -4.08 -11.20
N GLN A 16 4.00 -3.06 -12.02
CA GLN A 16 5.10 -2.10 -11.84
C GLN A 16 4.99 -1.30 -10.54
N GLN A 17 3.79 -0.87 -10.16
CA GLN A 17 3.57 -0.18 -8.88
C GLN A 17 3.69 -1.13 -7.68
N ARG A 18 3.39 -2.42 -7.89
CA ARG A 18 3.70 -3.49 -6.93
C ARG A 18 5.18 -3.88 -6.91
N GLU A 19 5.96 -3.55 -7.94
CA GLU A 19 7.41 -3.75 -7.91
C GLU A 19 7.99 -3.00 -6.72
N GLN A 20 9.05 -3.58 -6.17
CA GLN A 20 9.45 -3.37 -4.78
C GLN A 20 9.67 -1.88 -4.48
N LEU A 21 8.80 -1.34 -3.62
CA LEU A 21 9.09 -0.10 -2.89
C LEU A 21 10.52 -0.18 -2.38
N SER A 22 11.32 0.84 -2.68
CA SER A 22 12.71 0.87 -2.26
C SER A 22 12.81 0.70 -0.73
N ALA A 23 13.90 0.10 -0.26
CA ALA A 23 14.11 -0.09 1.17
C ALA A 23 14.06 1.24 1.95
N SER A 24 14.58 2.33 1.36
CA SER A 24 14.50 3.67 1.93
C SER A 24 13.06 4.16 2.04
N THR A 25 12.26 4.07 0.97
CA THR A 25 10.84 4.45 1.00
C THR A 25 10.08 3.69 2.09
N ARG A 26 10.35 2.39 2.25
CA ARG A 26 9.72 1.58 3.30
C ARG A 26 10.06 2.09 4.69
N VAL A 27 11.34 2.39 4.94
CA VAL A 27 11.81 2.95 6.21
C VAL A 27 11.19 4.32 6.47
N ASP A 28 11.12 5.19 5.46
CA ASP A 28 10.56 6.54 5.57
C ASP A 28 9.08 6.52 5.94
N VAL A 29 8.28 5.65 5.31
CA VAL A 29 6.86 5.48 5.65
C VAL A 29 6.70 4.98 7.08
N LEU A 30 7.47 3.97 7.50
CA LEU A 30 7.41 3.43 8.86
C LEU A 30 7.85 4.47 9.89
N ASN A 31 8.87 5.28 9.60
CA ASN A 31 9.32 6.37 10.46
C ASN A 31 8.27 7.46 10.60
N ARG A 32 7.72 7.95 9.48
CA ARG A 32 6.67 8.97 9.43
C ARG A 32 5.44 8.55 10.24
N ASP A 33 5.06 7.28 10.12
CA ASP A 33 3.89 6.74 10.82
C ASP A 33 4.19 6.36 12.28
N GLY A 34 5.38 6.68 12.79
CA GLY A 34 5.77 6.45 14.18
C GLY A 34 5.90 4.97 14.54
N ARG A 35 6.24 4.13 13.55
CA ARG A 35 6.28 2.65 13.66
C ARG A 35 4.99 2.11 14.28
N ARG A 36 3.86 2.63 13.81
CA ARG A 36 2.53 2.33 14.30
C ARG A 36 1.59 2.03 13.13
N CYS A 37 0.75 1.01 13.30
CA CYS A 37 -0.35 0.74 12.37
C CYS A 37 -1.29 1.95 12.33
N ARG A 38 -1.50 2.52 11.14
CA ARG A 38 -2.36 3.68 10.91
C ARG A 38 -3.85 3.39 11.11
N MET A 39 -4.26 2.11 11.11
CA MET A 39 -5.64 1.70 11.39
C MET A 39 -5.90 1.40 12.87
N CYS A 40 -5.14 0.49 13.49
CA CYS A 40 -5.44 0.02 14.86
C CYS A 40 -4.56 0.63 15.94
N GLY A 41 -3.52 1.40 15.59
CA GLY A 41 -2.65 2.05 16.56
C GLY A 41 -1.63 1.14 17.25
N ARG A 42 -1.59 -0.17 16.96
CA ARG A 42 -0.55 -1.08 17.50
C ARG A 42 0.82 -0.73 16.93
N THR A 43 1.85 -0.77 17.78
CA THR A 43 3.23 -0.42 17.43
C THR A 43 4.03 -1.64 16.99
N SER A 44 5.18 -1.41 16.33
CA SER A 44 6.12 -2.48 15.95
C SER A 44 6.66 -3.32 17.12
N ALA A 45 6.47 -2.87 18.38
CA ALA A 45 6.79 -3.64 19.57
C ALA A 45 5.90 -4.88 19.78
N VAL A 46 4.70 -4.93 19.18
CA VAL A 46 3.71 -6.00 19.40
C VAL A 46 3.16 -6.62 18.11
N VAL A 47 3.41 -6.00 16.96
CA VAL A 47 2.96 -6.50 15.65
C VAL A 47 4.01 -6.24 14.58
N GLU A 48 4.03 -7.09 13.56
CA GLU A 48 4.76 -6.79 12.32
C GLU A 48 4.01 -5.71 11.53
N LEU A 49 4.76 -4.75 10.99
CA LEU A 49 4.24 -3.67 10.16
C LEU A 49 4.70 -3.83 8.71
N HIS A 50 3.79 -3.58 7.79
CA HIS A 50 4.01 -3.54 6.35
C HIS A 50 3.62 -2.16 5.83
N VAL A 51 4.25 -1.76 4.72
CA VAL A 51 3.78 -0.61 3.94
C VAL A 51 2.69 -1.08 2.99
N ASP A 52 1.54 -0.42 3.04
CA ASP A 52 0.38 -0.66 2.19
C ASP A 52 -0.05 0.63 1.48
N HIS A 53 -0.75 0.48 0.36
CA HIS A 53 -1.29 1.61 -0.40
C HIS A 53 -2.68 1.98 0.08
N ILE A 54 -2.92 3.26 0.43
CA ILE A 54 -4.23 3.75 0.87
C ILE A 54 -5.28 3.48 -0.23
N VAL A 55 -5.02 4.00 -1.42
CA VAL A 55 -5.69 3.62 -2.66
C VAL A 55 -4.98 2.39 -3.21
N PRO A 56 -5.66 1.23 -3.35
CA PRO A 56 -5.07 0.05 -3.92
C PRO A 56 -4.53 0.33 -5.33
N VAL A 57 -3.38 -0.25 -5.63
CA VAL A 57 -2.75 -0.19 -6.95
C VAL A 57 -3.70 -0.61 -8.08
N SER A 58 -4.53 -1.64 -7.85
CA SER A 58 -5.55 -2.08 -8.83
C SER A 58 -6.67 -1.07 -9.10
N ARG A 59 -6.71 0.03 -8.33
CA ARG A 59 -7.64 1.16 -8.50
C ARG A 59 -6.90 2.46 -8.84
N GLY A 60 -5.65 2.36 -9.32
CA GLY A 60 -4.84 3.50 -9.75
C GLY A 60 -4.05 4.18 -8.63
N GLY A 61 -3.87 3.52 -7.47
CA GLY A 61 -3.04 4.06 -6.39
C GLY A 61 -1.55 4.08 -6.73
N THR A 62 -0.89 5.20 -6.46
CA THR A 62 0.53 5.43 -6.78
C THR A 62 1.47 5.03 -5.64
N ASN A 63 2.77 4.96 -5.92
CA ASN A 63 3.83 4.81 -4.90
C ASN A 63 4.22 6.13 -4.21
N ASP A 64 3.43 7.18 -4.39
CA ASP A 64 3.69 8.46 -3.73
C ASP A 64 3.56 8.32 -2.22
N MET A 65 4.43 9.01 -1.48
CA MET A 65 4.44 8.95 -0.01
C MET A 65 3.06 9.24 0.60
N SER A 66 2.25 10.11 0.00
CA SER A 66 0.88 10.42 0.43
C SER A 66 -0.09 9.24 0.31
N ASN A 67 0.17 8.30 -0.60
CA ASN A 67 -0.64 7.09 -0.81
C ASN A 67 -0.06 5.85 -0.11
N LEU A 68 1.02 5.98 0.64
CA LEU A 68 1.59 4.87 1.42
C LEU A 68 1.25 5.02 2.90
N GLN A 69 0.99 3.91 3.59
CA GLN A 69 0.74 3.87 5.04
C GLN A 69 1.32 2.61 5.69
N ALA A 70 1.67 2.70 6.97
CA ALA A 70 2.07 1.56 7.78
C ALA A 70 0.84 0.82 8.33
N LEU A 71 0.70 -0.47 8.05
CA LEU A 71 -0.35 -1.34 8.58
C LEU A 71 0.21 -2.59 9.22
N CYS A 72 -0.42 -3.07 10.29
CA CYS A 72 -0.14 -4.41 10.76
C CYS A 72 -0.75 -5.47 9.83
N ARG A 73 -0.24 -6.70 9.88
CA ARG A 73 -0.72 -7.82 9.07
C ARG A 73 -2.24 -7.99 9.11
N ASP A 74 -2.85 -7.96 10.30
CA ASP A 74 -4.30 -8.16 10.47
C ASP A 74 -5.12 -7.05 9.80
N CYS A 75 -4.74 -5.79 10.01
CA CYS A 75 -5.42 -4.65 9.39
C CYS A 75 -5.21 -4.64 7.88
N ASN A 76 -4.00 -4.96 7.40
CA ASN A 76 -3.70 -5.04 5.98
C ASN A 76 -4.56 -6.12 5.28
N LEU A 77 -4.65 -7.32 5.87
CA LEU A 77 -5.50 -8.39 5.38
C LEU A 77 -6.99 -8.00 5.40
N GLY A 78 -7.44 -7.32 6.46
CA GLY A 78 -8.81 -6.83 6.58
C GLY A 78 -9.17 -5.77 5.53
N LYS A 79 -8.22 -4.91 5.16
CA LYS A 79 -8.39 -3.91 4.10
C LYS A 79 -8.44 -4.56 2.71
N SER A 80 -7.56 -5.53 2.44
CA SER A 80 -7.49 -6.20 1.13
C SER A 80 -7.39 -5.16 -0.01
N ASN A 81 -8.18 -5.29 -1.07
CA ASN A 81 -8.27 -4.35 -2.18
C ASN A 81 -9.32 -3.23 -1.98
N ARG A 82 -9.71 -2.95 -0.74
CA ARG A 82 -10.64 -1.87 -0.42
C ARG A 82 -9.87 -0.57 -0.19
N PHE A 83 -10.49 0.52 -0.60
CA PHE A 83 -10.11 1.84 -0.13
C PHE A 83 -10.73 2.03 1.26
N VAL A 84 -9.89 2.33 2.25
CA VAL A 84 -10.32 2.69 3.60
C VAL A 84 -9.74 4.08 3.85
N GLY A 85 -10.57 5.09 3.59
CA GLY A 85 -10.28 6.51 3.82
C GLY A 85 -10.87 6.96 5.14
#